data_AF-A0A831UF64-F1
#
_entry.id   AF-A0A831UF64-F1
#
_cell.length_a   1.000
_cell.length_b   1.000
_cell.length_c   1.000
_cell.angle_alpha   90.00
_cell.angle_beta   90.00
_cell.angle_gamma   90.00
#
_symmetry.space_group_name_H-M   'P 1'
#
loop_
_entity.id
_entity.type
_entity.pdbx_description
1 polymer ?
#
loop_
_entity_poly.entity_id
_entity_poly.type
_entity_poly.pdbx_seq_one_letter_code
_entity_poly.pdbx_strand_id
1 'polypeptide(L)'
;MMTDETAMAAVLKLLDLHYESFHDVEPYATATGHPVPTDTRGWSQILVSVLTGVKGLERKKGADLDDGSDVKGANTWEAIDTPRFNGVIKAGTKAASSGNMTSLDAMPHLYLVLWDDTSRGTARCRIWVVRPQTDPVFRAMCAAWYAKRQSGEIVSDNFQLHPPRGQDTNVIRNTCGNLTYPLYFCAERAADGSYSVVTYDAAAPVTGVCSPA
;
A
#
# COMPACT_ATOMS: atom_id res chain seq x y z
N MET A 1 -15.17 19.67 7.07
CA MET A 1 -14.70 18.41 7.65
C MET A 1 -15.80 17.39 7.36
N MET A 2 -15.52 16.31 6.62
CA MET A 2 -16.54 15.26 6.42
C MET A 2 -16.77 14.54 7.76
N THR A 3 -18.01 14.12 8.04
CA THR A 3 -18.27 13.20 9.14
C THR A 3 -17.74 11.81 8.80
N ASP A 4 -17.40 10.99 9.79
CA ASP A 4 -16.86 9.63 9.57
C ASP A 4 -17.78 8.77 8.67
N GLU A 5 -19.09 8.90 8.82
CA GLU A 5 -20.07 8.22 7.95
C GLU A 5 -20.03 8.72 6.49
N THR A 6 -19.85 10.04 6.29
CA THR A 6 -19.75 10.62 4.94
C THR A 6 -18.43 10.23 4.27
N ALA A 7 -17.34 10.21 5.04
CA ALA A 7 -16.03 9.80 4.57
C ALA A 7 -16.06 8.32 4.15
N MET A 8 -16.66 7.45 4.96
CA MET A 8 -16.73 6.03 4.63
C MET A 8 -17.60 5.75 3.40
N ALA A 9 -18.73 6.45 3.24
CA ALA A 9 -19.53 6.37 2.03
C ALA A 9 -18.72 6.79 0.77
N ALA A 10 -17.91 7.84 0.89
CA ALA A 10 -17.02 8.27 -0.20
C ALA A 10 -15.92 7.25 -0.50
N VAL A 11 -15.37 6.59 0.53
CA VAL A 11 -14.42 5.49 0.38
C VAL A 11 -15.03 4.35 -0.41
N LEU A 12 -16.18 3.82 0.02
CA LEU A 12 -16.83 2.70 -0.66
C LEU A 12 -17.14 3.02 -2.12
N LYS A 13 -17.67 4.22 -2.39
CA LYS A 13 -17.91 4.69 -3.76
C LYS A 13 -16.62 4.75 -4.59
N LEU A 14 -15.50 5.16 -4.00
CA LEU A 14 -14.22 5.19 -4.71
C LEU A 14 -13.72 3.77 -5.05
N LEU A 15 -13.96 2.79 -4.16
CA LEU A 15 -13.64 1.39 -4.42
C LEU A 15 -14.48 0.84 -5.58
N ASP A 16 -15.78 1.12 -5.61
CA ASP A 16 -16.67 0.75 -6.72
C ASP A 16 -16.17 1.35 -8.04
N LEU A 17 -15.85 2.65 -8.06
CA LEU A 17 -15.34 3.33 -9.26
C LEU A 17 -14.02 2.75 -9.78
N HIS A 18 -13.10 2.38 -8.90
CA HIS A 18 -11.83 1.77 -9.32
C HIS A 18 -12.06 0.38 -9.91
N TYR A 19 -12.90 -0.43 -9.27
CA TYR A 19 -13.26 -1.76 -9.74
C TYR A 19 -13.93 -1.72 -11.12
N GLU A 20 -14.97 -0.89 -11.26
CA GLU A 20 -15.67 -0.67 -12.54
C GLU A 20 -14.71 -0.20 -13.61
N SER A 21 -13.90 0.83 -13.33
CA SER A 21 -12.92 1.34 -14.30
C SER A 21 -11.91 0.27 -14.74
N PHE A 22 -11.52 -0.65 -13.86
CA PHE A 22 -10.58 -1.73 -14.19
C PHE A 22 -11.27 -2.77 -15.09
N HIS A 23 -12.43 -3.27 -14.69
CA HIS A 23 -13.11 -4.36 -15.38
C HIS A 23 -13.85 -3.93 -16.66
N ASP A 24 -14.24 -2.65 -16.78
CA ASP A 24 -14.86 -2.15 -18.02
C ASP A 24 -13.86 -2.09 -19.19
N VAL A 25 -12.59 -1.82 -18.92
CA VAL A 25 -11.54 -1.74 -19.94
C VAL A 25 -10.85 -3.09 -20.19
N GLU A 26 -10.94 -4.02 -19.22
CA GLU A 26 -10.32 -5.35 -19.27
C GLU A 26 -10.62 -6.14 -20.56
N PRO A 27 -11.87 -6.25 -21.06
CA PRO A 27 -12.14 -6.97 -22.30
C PRO A 27 -11.35 -6.44 -23.51
N TYR A 28 -11.14 -5.12 -23.58
CA TYR A 28 -10.38 -4.49 -24.67
C TYR A 28 -8.87 -4.72 -24.48
N ALA A 29 -8.37 -4.61 -23.26
CA ALA A 29 -6.98 -4.88 -22.92
C ALA A 29 -6.63 -6.33 -23.28
N THR A 30 -7.45 -7.28 -22.84
CA THR A 30 -7.31 -8.72 -23.14
C THR A 30 -7.38 -9.00 -24.64
N ALA A 31 -8.38 -8.46 -25.35
CA ALA A 31 -8.52 -8.66 -26.80
C ALA A 31 -7.34 -8.12 -27.61
N THR A 32 -6.61 -7.12 -27.08
CA THR A 32 -5.44 -6.52 -27.72
C THR A 32 -4.11 -6.99 -27.17
N GLY A 33 -4.10 -7.89 -26.17
CA GLY A 33 -2.89 -8.41 -25.53
C GLY A 33 -2.13 -7.41 -24.66
N HIS A 34 -2.81 -6.36 -24.17
CA HIS A 34 -2.22 -5.36 -23.27
C HIS A 34 -2.63 -5.61 -21.82
N PRO A 35 -1.79 -5.21 -20.85
CA PRO A 35 -2.24 -5.09 -19.46
C PRO A 35 -3.36 -4.06 -19.34
N VAL A 36 -4.26 -4.28 -18.37
CA VAL A 36 -5.30 -3.31 -18.02
C VAL A 36 -4.64 -1.98 -17.60
N PRO A 37 -4.96 -0.85 -18.26
CA PRO A 37 -4.32 0.43 -17.96
C PRO A 37 -4.86 1.00 -16.64
N THR A 38 -4.15 0.75 -15.54
CA THR A 38 -4.55 1.25 -14.21
C THR A 38 -3.40 1.95 -13.49
N ASP A 39 -3.62 3.20 -13.06
CA ASP A 39 -2.70 3.90 -12.16
C ASP A 39 -3.02 3.54 -10.70
N THR A 40 -2.57 2.35 -10.29
CA THR A 40 -2.79 1.85 -8.93
C THR A 40 -2.26 2.81 -7.87
N ARG A 41 -1.17 3.54 -8.15
CA ARG A 41 -0.60 4.51 -7.22
C ARG A 41 -1.56 5.67 -7.01
N GLY A 42 -2.05 6.29 -8.08
CA GLY A 42 -3.00 7.40 -8.00
C GLY A 42 -4.29 7.04 -7.24
N TRP A 43 -4.89 5.88 -7.56
CA TRP A 43 -6.07 5.39 -6.84
C TRP A 43 -5.82 5.19 -5.34
N SER A 44 -4.67 4.60 -4.99
CA SER A 44 -4.29 4.36 -3.60
C SER A 44 -4.08 5.67 -2.81
N GLN A 45 -3.47 6.68 -3.44
CA GLN A 45 -3.24 7.99 -2.81
C GLN A 45 -4.55 8.73 -2.52
N ILE A 46 -5.48 8.71 -3.47
CA ILE A 46 -6.81 9.31 -3.30
C ILE A 46 -7.56 8.57 -2.19
N LEU A 47 -7.57 7.23 -2.21
CA LEU A 47 -8.23 6.42 -1.19
C LEU A 47 -7.72 6.74 0.21
N VAL A 48 -6.40 6.75 0.40
CA VAL A 48 -5.80 7.10 1.70
C VAL A 48 -6.18 8.53 2.09
N SER A 49 -6.15 9.49 1.15
CA SER A 49 -6.52 10.87 1.43
C SER A 49 -7.97 11.01 1.92
N VAL A 50 -8.90 10.25 1.32
CA VAL A 50 -10.31 10.24 1.74
C VAL A 50 -10.45 9.61 3.13
N LEU A 51 -9.72 8.51 3.41
CA LEU A 51 -9.76 7.81 4.70
C LEU A 51 -9.16 8.61 5.85
N THR A 52 -8.06 9.33 5.62
CA THR A 52 -7.32 10.04 6.68
C THR A 52 -7.69 11.51 6.77
N GLY A 53 -8.31 12.07 5.73
CA GLY A 53 -8.53 13.51 5.58
C GLY A 53 -7.27 14.31 5.22
N VAL A 54 -6.11 13.66 5.13
CA VAL A 54 -4.82 14.25 4.74
C VAL A 54 -4.80 14.43 3.23
N LYS A 55 -4.42 15.60 2.74
CA LYS A 55 -4.51 15.90 1.30
C LYS A 55 -3.23 15.49 0.57
N GLY A 56 -3.33 15.38 -0.76
CA GLY A 56 -2.15 15.30 -1.62
C GLY A 56 -1.47 16.66 -1.85
N LEU A 57 -0.32 16.65 -2.53
CA LEU A 57 0.54 17.82 -2.71
C LEU A 57 0.16 18.80 -3.84
N GLU A 58 -1.04 18.70 -4.43
CA GLU A 58 -1.48 19.58 -5.54
C GLU A 58 -0.47 19.61 -6.72
N ARG A 59 0.03 18.43 -7.13
CA ARG A 59 1.02 18.26 -8.22
C ARG A 59 2.42 18.81 -7.91
N LYS A 60 2.72 19.18 -6.67
CA LYS A 60 4.09 19.51 -6.24
C LYS A 60 4.90 18.23 -6.02
N LYS A 61 6.21 18.34 -6.17
CA LYS A 61 7.14 17.22 -5.91
C LYS A 61 7.31 17.03 -4.41
N GLY A 62 7.26 15.79 -3.93
CA GLY A 62 7.48 15.49 -2.51
C GLY A 62 7.04 14.08 -2.14
N ALA A 63 6.61 13.93 -0.88
CA ALA A 63 5.86 12.78 -0.41
C ALA A 63 4.52 12.67 -1.14
N ASP A 64 3.76 11.62 -0.86
CA ASP A 64 2.47 11.44 -1.52
C ASP A 64 1.36 12.27 -0.85
N LEU A 65 1.46 12.50 0.47
CA LEU A 65 0.54 13.29 1.28
C LEU A 65 1.20 14.54 1.87
N ASP A 66 0.39 15.53 2.24
CA ASP A 66 0.82 16.86 2.71
C ASP A 66 1.46 16.88 4.11
N ASP A 67 1.16 15.87 4.94
CA ASP A 67 1.80 15.62 6.23
C ASP A 67 3.20 14.98 6.11
N GLY A 68 3.62 14.59 4.89
CA GLY A 68 4.88 13.89 4.63
C GLY A 68 4.76 12.37 4.56
N SER A 69 3.56 11.81 4.73
CA SER A 69 3.30 10.38 4.60
C SER A 69 3.39 9.90 3.14
N ASP A 70 3.72 8.62 2.96
CA ASP A 70 3.94 8.00 1.65
C ASP A 70 2.94 6.85 1.41
N VAL A 71 2.57 6.60 0.15
CA VAL A 71 1.55 5.60 -0.20
C VAL A 71 2.10 4.65 -1.26
N LYS A 72 2.09 3.34 -0.96
CA LYS A 72 2.50 2.29 -1.90
C LYS A 72 1.30 1.45 -2.26
N GLY A 73 0.87 1.56 -3.51
CA GLY A 73 -0.19 0.73 -4.09
C GLY A 73 0.36 -0.52 -4.78
N ALA A 74 -0.36 -1.62 -4.67
CA ALA A 74 -0.16 -2.84 -5.45
C ALA A 74 -1.54 -3.39 -5.88
N ASN A 75 -1.66 -3.84 -7.12
CA ASN A 75 -2.90 -4.42 -7.66
C ASN A 75 -2.60 -5.79 -8.25
N THR A 76 -3.33 -6.82 -7.81
CA THR A 76 -3.15 -8.21 -8.24
C THR A 76 -4.15 -8.71 -9.27
N TRP A 77 -5.16 -7.90 -9.63
CA TRP A 77 -6.10 -8.24 -10.71
C TRP A 77 -5.33 -8.38 -12.04
N GLU A 78 -5.55 -9.48 -12.75
CA GLU A 78 -4.84 -9.85 -13.99
C GLU A 78 -3.30 -9.85 -13.90
N ALA A 79 -2.73 -9.87 -12.69
CA ALA A 79 -1.29 -9.81 -12.52
C ALA A 79 -0.65 -11.15 -12.89
N ILE A 80 0.22 -11.17 -13.90
CA ILE A 80 1.00 -12.37 -14.24
C ILE A 80 2.03 -12.62 -13.13
N ASP A 81 2.88 -11.61 -12.88
CA ASP A 81 3.85 -11.64 -11.78
C ASP A 81 3.21 -11.17 -10.46
N THR A 82 3.84 -11.53 -9.34
CA THR A 82 3.41 -11.01 -8.03
C THR A 82 3.74 -9.51 -7.94
N PRO A 83 2.73 -8.63 -7.86
CA PRO A 83 2.92 -7.19 -7.64
C PRO A 83 3.66 -6.94 -6.33
N ARG A 84 4.28 -5.77 -6.20
CA ARG A 84 5.13 -5.43 -5.06
C ARG A 84 4.84 -4.01 -4.61
N PHE A 85 4.93 -3.75 -3.31
CA PHE A 85 5.13 -2.40 -2.83
C PHE A 85 6.58 -2.03 -3.12
N ASN A 86 6.79 -1.21 -4.14
CA ASN A 86 8.12 -0.82 -4.62
C ASN A 86 8.61 0.46 -3.91
N GLY A 87 9.92 0.57 -3.72
CA GLY A 87 10.57 1.78 -3.21
C GLY A 87 10.07 2.18 -1.83
N VAL A 88 9.78 1.20 -0.98
CA VAL A 88 9.20 1.42 0.37
C VAL A 88 10.12 2.29 1.22
N ILE A 89 11.44 2.10 1.06
CA ILE A 89 12.46 2.94 1.67
C ILE A 89 13.44 3.44 0.60
N LYS A 90 14.02 4.64 0.81
CA LYS A 90 14.86 5.31 -0.19
C LYS A 90 16.27 4.75 -0.17
N ALA A 91 16.81 4.35 -1.32
CA ALA A 91 18.17 3.83 -1.39
C ALA A 91 18.97 4.26 -2.64
N GLY A 92 18.36 4.87 -3.66
CA GLY A 92 19.01 5.25 -4.92
C GLY A 92 18.99 6.74 -5.27
N THR A 93 18.62 7.62 -4.33
CA THR A 93 18.43 9.06 -4.61
C THR A 93 19.64 9.88 -4.18
N LYS A 94 19.82 11.07 -4.78
CA LYS A 94 20.87 12.05 -4.39
C LYS A 94 20.59 12.74 -3.04
N ALA A 95 19.49 12.43 -2.36
CA ALA A 95 19.14 13.05 -1.09
C ALA A 95 20.08 12.54 0.02
N ALA A 96 20.47 13.42 0.96
CA ALA A 96 21.35 13.06 2.07
C ALA A 96 20.77 11.95 2.99
N SER A 97 19.44 11.85 3.07
CA SER A 97 18.74 10.80 3.82
C SER A 97 18.64 9.47 3.05
N SER A 98 19.11 9.39 1.80
CA SER A 98 19.01 8.18 0.98
C SER A 98 19.98 7.12 1.47
N GLY A 99 19.53 5.86 1.51
CA GLY A 99 20.38 4.73 1.88
C GLY A 99 20.63 4.58 3.38
N ASN A 100 19.90 5.33 4.21
CA ASN A 100 20.04 5.26 5.66
C ASN A 100 18.69 5.44 6.38
N MET A 101 18.71 5.14 7.69
CA MET A 101 17.54 5.14 8.56
C MET A 101 16.90 6.52 8.72
N THR A 102 17.64 7.61 8.48
CA THR A 102 17.12 8.98 8.59
C THR A 102 15.97 9.24 7.60
N SER A 103 15.89 8.48 6.49
CA SER A 103 14.74 8.55 5.60
C SER A 103 13.41 8.14 6.25
N LEU A 104 13.47 7.26 7.25
CA LEU A 104 12.29 6.79 8.00
C LEU A 104 11.89 7.78 9.08
N ASP A 105 12.85 8.53 9.62
CA ASP A 105 12.61 9.49 10.70
C ASP A 105 11.76 10.68 10.23
N ALA A 106 11.76 10.98 8.94
CA ALA A 106 10.99 12.06 8.33
C ALA A 106 9.62 11.62 7.77
N MET A 107 9.26 10.34 7.87
CA MET A 107 8.02 9.79 7.29
C MET A 107 7.05 9.40 8.42
N PRO A 108 5.97 10.17 8.67
CA PRO A 108 5.03 9.88 9.76
C PRO A 108 4.36 8.52 9.58
N HIS A 109 3.75 8.31 8.41
CA HIS A 109 3.11 7.07 8.03
C HIS A 109 3.51 6.62 6.63
N LEU A 110 3.51 5.31 6.46
CA LEU A 110 3.61 4.66 5.17
C LEU A 110 2.40 3.74 5.01
N TYR A 111 1.55 4.06 4.04
CA TYR A 111 0.36 3.28 3.75
C TYR A 111 0.64 2.26 2.65
N LEU A 112 0.35 1.00 2.92
CA LEU A 112 0.46 -0.09 1.95
C LEU A 112 -0.96 -0.48 1.52
N VAL A 113 -1.31 -0.19 0.26
CA VAL A 113 -2.66 -0.40 -0.28
C VAL A 113 -2.63 -1.53 -1.29
N LEU A 114 -3.37 -2.60 -1.01
CA LEU A 114 -3.48 -3.76 -1.89
C LEU A 114 -4.90 -3.86 -2.44
N TRP A 115 -4.99 -3.90 -3.76
CA TRP A 115 -6.18 -4.23 -4.52
C TRP A 115 -6.04 -5.67 -4.97
N ASP A 116 -6.89 -6.55 -4.45
CA ASP A 116 -6.75 -7.99 -4.67
C ASP A 116 -8.08 -8.72 -4.61
N ASP A 117 -8.00 -10.05 -4.60
CA ASP A 117 -9.12 -10.94 -4.36
C ASP A 117 -8.86 -11.74 -3.08
N THR A 118 -9.93 -12.04 -2.35
CA THR A 118 -9.90 -13.05 -1.29
C THR A 118 -9.50 -14.41 -1.85
N SER A 119 -9.18 -15.36 -0.97
CA SER A 119 -8.96 -16.76 -1.40
C SER A 119 -10.18 -17.39 -2.11
N ARG A 120 -11.36 -16.77 -1.99
CA ARG A 120 -12.61 -17.18 -2.64
C ARG A 120 -12.88 -16.45 -3.96
N GLY A 121 -11.99 -15.57 -4.41
CA GLY A 121 -12.19 -14.78 -5.64
C GLY A 121 -13.10 -13.57 -5.47
N THR A 122 -13.28 -13.09 -4.23
CA THR A 122 -14.07 -11.87 -3.97
C THR A 122 -13.16 -10.66 -4.02
N ALA A 123 -13.49 -9.66 -4.85
CA ALA A 123 -12.71 -8.43 -4.96
C ALA A 123 -12.62 -7.70 -3.62
N ARG A 124 -11.43 -7.20 -3.30
CA ARG A 124 -11.06 -6.70 -1.98
C ARG A 124 -10.06 -5.55 -2.09
N CYS A 125 -10.16 -4.61 -1.17
CA CYS A 125 -9.14 -3.61 -0.91
C CYS A 125 -8.67 -3.72 0.54
N ARG A 126 -7.35 -3.73 0.76
CA ARG A 126 -6.72 -3.80 2.08
C ARG A 126 -5.70 -2.71 2.24
N ILE A 127 -5.67 -2.09 3.42
CA ILE A 127 -4.69 -1.09 3.78
C ILE A 127 -4.03 -1.47 5.10
N TRP A 128 -2.71 -1.46 5.10
CA TRP A 128 -1.88 -1.47 6.29
C TRP A 128 -1.23 -0.11 6.46
N VAL A 129 -1.01 0.28 7.71
CA VAL A 129 -0.27 1.50 8.07
C VAL A 129 0.99 1.10 8.80
N VAL A 130 2.13 1.52 8.27
CA VAL A 130 3.44 1.39 8.90
C VAL A 130 3.75 2.70 9.60
N ARG A 131 4.43 2.61 10.75
CA ARG A 131 4.93 3.76 11.51
C ARG A 131 6.47 3.79 11.45
N PRO A 132 7.07 4.32 10.38
CA PRO A 132 8.50 4.14 10.09
C PRO A 132 9.42 4.67 11.19
N GLN A 133 8.97 5.68 11.93
CA GLN A 133 9.71 6.31 13.01
C GLN A 133 9.84 5.40 14.25
N THR A 134 8.84 4.56 14.52
CA THR A 134 8.71 3.90 15.83
C THR A 134 8.51 2.40 15.76
N ASP A 135 8.19 1.81 14.62
CA ASP A 135 8.01 0.37 14.48
C ASP A 135 9.38 -0.35 14.58
N PRO A 136 9.68 -1.06 15.70
CA PRO A 136 11.01 -1.61 15.92
C PRO A 136 11.33 -2.77 14.97
N VAL A 137 10.32 -3.57 14.61
CA VAL A 137 10.50 -4.77 13.77
C VAL A 137 10.74 -4.35 12.32
N PHE A 138 9.95 -3.40 11.82
CA PHE A 138 10.15 -2.83 10.50
C PHE A 138 11.51 -2.14 10.39
N ARG A 139 11.88 -1.31 11.37
CA ARG A 139 13.17 -0.62 11.37
C ARG A 139 14.36 -1.59 11.40
N ALA A 140 14.26 -2.68 12.15
CA ALA A 140 15.28 -3.73 12.16
C ALA A 140 15.44 -4.38 10.77
N MET A 141 14.34 -4.67 10.08
CA MET A 141 14.36 -5.18 8.71
C MET A 141 15.02 -4.17 7.74
N CYS A 142 14.65 -2.89 7.82
CA CYS A 142 15.24 -1.84 6.97
C CYS A 142 16.75 -1.69 7.22
N ALA A 143 17.18 -1.70 8.48
CA ALA A 143 18.59 -1.62 8.85
C ALA A 143 19.38 -2.82 8.30
N ALA A 144 18.84 -4.04 8.43
CA ALA A 144 19.45 -5.24 7.85
C ALA A 144 19.56 -5.14 6.32
N TRP A 145 18.51 -4.66 5.65
CA TRP A 145 18.55 -4.48 4.19
C TRP A 145 19.58 -3.43 3.76
N TYR A 146 19.66 -2.28 4.44
CA TYR A 146 20.68 -1.27 4.16
C TYR A 146 22.10 -1.79 4.39
N ALA A 147 22.33 -2.59 5.43
CA ALA A 147 23.63 -3.23 5.67
C ALA A 147 24.01 -4.19 4.54
N LYS A 148 23.07 -5.03 4.09
CA LYS A 148 23.26 -5.94 2.93
C LYS A 148 23.50 -5.20 1.62
N ARG A 149 22.91 -4.02 1.47
CA ARG A 149 23.19 -3.11 0.35
C ARG A 149 24.61 -2.56 0.40
N GLN A 150 25.03 -2.09 1.57
CA GLN A 150 26.37 -1.53 1.77
C GLN A 150 27.47 -2.58 1.58
N SER A 151 27.21 -3.84 1.96
CA SER A 151 28.15 -4.95 1.75
C SER A 151 28.19 -5.46 0.30
N GLY A 152 27.24 -5.05 -0.56
CA GLY A 152 27.11 -5.53 -1.92
C GLY A 152 26.36 -6.86 -2.07
N GLU A 153 25.83 -7.45 -0.99
CA GLU A 153 24.98 -8.65 -1.05
C GLU A 153 23.66 -8.36 -1.80
N ILE A 154 23.09 -7.17 -1.58
CA ILE A 154 21.92 -6.68 -2.34
C ILE A 154 22.38 -5.54 -3.25
N VAL A 155 22.30 -5.75 -4.55
CA VAL A 155 22.72 -4.76 -5.55
C VAL A 155 21.60 -3.76 -5.88
N SER A 156 20.34 -4.21 -5.85
CA SER A 156 19.18 -3.41 -6.22
C SER A 156 18.93 -2.24 -5.26
N ASP A 157 18.61 -1.07 -5.78
CA ASP A 157 18.19 0.09 -5.00
C ASP A 157 16.71 0.13 -4.64
N ASN A 158 15.95 -0.87 -5.10
CA ASN A 158 14.53 -0.98 -4.87
C ASN A 158 14.24 -1.93 -3.70
N PHE A 159 14.01 -1.37 -2.51
CA PHE A 159 13.46 -2.15 -1.41
C PHE A 159 12.00 -2.50 -1.74
N GLN A 160 11.70 -3.79 -1.79
CA GLN A 160 10.40 -4.31 -2.18
C GLN A 160 9.75 -5.09 -1.04
N LEU A 161 8.48 -4.80 -0.76
CA LEU A 161 7.64 -5.67 0.05
C LEU A 161 6.68 -6.43 -0.85
N HIS A 162 6.50 -7.72 -0.58
CA HIS A 162 5.62 -8.60 -1.33
C HIS A 162 4.30 -8.79 -0.58
N PRO A 163 3.18 -8.25 -1.09
CA PRO A 163 1.87 -8.40 -0.48
C PRO A 163 1.39 -9.87 -0.48
N PRO A 164 0.45 -10.23 0.41
CA PRO A 164 -0.20 -11.53 0.46
C PRO A 164 -1.23 -11.71 -0.69
N ARG A 165 -0.73 -11.81 -1.93
CA ARG A 165 -1.52 -12.00 -3.15
C ARG A 165 -2.40 -13.27 -3.05
N GLY A 166 -3.72 -13.11 -3.18
CA GLY A 166 -4.68 -14.21 -3.17
C GLY A 166 -4.74 -14.99 -1.85
N GLN A 167 -4.23 -14.40 -0.76
CA GLN A 167 -4.17 -15.03 0.55
C GLN A 167 -4.92 -14.18 1.56
N ASP A 168 -5.71 -14.84 2.41
CA ASP A 168 -6.44 -14.22 3.51
C ASP A 168 -5.54 -14.12 4.76
N THR A 169 -4.34 -13.60 4.56
CA THR A 169 -3.36 -13.33 5.61
C THR A 169 -2.88 -11.89 5.51
N ASN A 170 -2.30 -11.37 6.60
CA ASN A 170 -1.67 -10.05 6.63
C ASN A 170 -0.13 -10.15 6.60
N VAL A 171 0.40 -11.24 6.05
CA VAL A 171 1.84 -11.50 5.99
C VAL A 171 2.42 -10.84 4.74
N ILE A 172 3.27 -9.83 4.96
CA ILE A 172 4.00 -9.11 3.93
C ILE A 172 5.45 -9.59 3.94
N ARG A 173 5.96 -10.06 2.80
CA ARG A 173 7.27 -10.73 2.72
C ARG A 173 8.38 -9.81 2.19
N ASN A 174 9.61 -10.04 2.61
CA ASN A 174 10.83 -9.41 2.11
C ASN A 174 12.02 -10.37 2.21
N THR A 175 13.08 -10.14 1.43
CA THR A 175 14.33 -10.91 1.51
C THR A 175 14.99 -10.86 2.90
N CYS A 176 14.73 -9.83 3.70
CA CYS A 176 15.24 -9.64 5.06
C CYS A 176 14.25 -10.09 6.15
N GLY A 177 13.18 -10.78 5.79
CA GLY A 177 12.19 -11.34 6.73
C GLY A 177 10.75 -11.07 6.31
N ASN A 178 9.80 -11.59 7.08
CA ASN A 178 8.37 -11.42 6.86
C ASN A 178 7.75 -10.65 8.03
N LEU A 179 6.75 -9.83 7.74
CA LEU A 179 6.06 -8.97 8.69
C LEU A 179 4.57 -9.28 8.68
N THR A 180 3.96 -9.40 9.86
CA THR A 180 2.51 -9.39 10.01
C THR A 180 2.08 -8.03 10.53
N TYR A 181 1.21 -7.33 9.81
CA TYR A 181 0.64 -6.06 10.26
C TYR A 181 -0.85 -6.19 10.62
N PRO A 182 -1.34 -5.46 11.64
CA PRO A 182 -2.77 -5.25 11.78
C PRO A 182 -3.31 -4.45 10.59
N LEU A 183 -4.54 -4.74 10.17
CA LEU A 183 -5.21 -3.98 9.11
C LEU A 183 -5.64 -2.62 9.64
N TYR A 184 -5.35 -1.57 8.88
CA TYR A 184 -5.96 -0.26 9.08
C TYR A 184 -7.38 -0.25 8.48
N PHE A 185 -7.52 -0.81 7.28
CA PHE A 185 -8.79 -0.85 6.55
C PHE A 185 -8.88 -2.10 5.68
N CYS A 186 -10.08 -2.67 5.57
CA CYS A 186 -10.42 -3.74 4.65
C CYS A 186 -11.87 -3.58 4.19
N ALA A 187 -12.10 -3.68 2.89
CA ALA A 187 -13.43 -3.75 2.31
C ALA A 187 -13.48 -4.84 1.24
N GLU A 188 -14.61 -5.53 1.17
CA GLU A 188 -14.88 -6.59 0.20
C GLU A 188 -16.12 -6.25 -0.61
N ARG A 189 -16.08 -6.61 -1.90
CA ARG A 189 -17.19 -6.39 -2.83
C ARG A 189 -18.19 -7.52 -2.73
N ALA A 190 -19.42 -7.20 -2.41
CA ALA A 190 -20.52 -8.16 -2.37
C ALA A 190 -20.98 -8.56 -3.79
N ALA A 191 -21.76 -9.64 -3.86
CA ALA A 191 -22.33 -10.12 -5.11
C ALA A 191 -23.33 -9.14 -5.74
N ASP A 192 -23.88 -8.21 -4.95
CA ASP A 192 -24.84 -7.19 -5.41
C ASP A 192 -24.20 -6.05 -6.20
N GLY A 193 -22.87 -5.98 -6.23
CA GLY A 193 -22.17 -4.93 -6.94
C GLY A 193 -21.37 -3.97 -6.07
N SER A 194 -21.57 -3.99 -4.75
CA SER A 194 -21.12 -2.91 -3.86
C SER A 194 -20.02 -3.35 -2.90
N TYR A 195 -19.08 -2.44 -2.61
CA TYR A 195 -18.13 -2.64 -1.51
C TYR A 195 -18.79 -2.40 -0.15
N SER A 196 -18.41 -3.22 0.83
CA SER A 196 -18.74 -3.03 2.24
C SER A 196 -17.50 -3.15 3.12
N VAL A 197 -17.47 -2.39 4.22
CA VAL A 197 -16.34 -2.42 5.17
C VAL A 197 -16.36 -3.73 5.95
N VAL A 198 -15.23 -4.42 5.96
CA VAL A 198 -14.97 -5.61 6.79
C VAL A 198 -14.20 -5.21 8.04
N THR A 199 -13.22 -4.32 7.91
CA THR A 199 -12.42 -3.83 9.03
C THR A 199 -12.08 -2.37 8.84
N TYR A 200 -12.20 -1.59 9.91
CA TYR A 200 -11.64 -0.26 10.01
C TYR A 200 -11.15 -0.03 11.43
N ASP A 201 -9.85 0.11 11.61
CA ASP A 201 -9.22 0.38 12.90
C ASP A 201 -8.59 1.76 12.90
N ALA A 202 -9.37 2.76 13.33
CA ALA A 202 -8.93 4.14 13.43
C ALA A 202 -7.74 4.34 14.38
N ALA A 203 -7.46 3.39 15.28
CA ALA A 203 -6.31 3.45 16.19
C ALA A 203 -5.02 2.91 15.56
N ALA A 204 -5.09 2.10 14.49
CA ALA A 204 -3.92 1.49 13.86
C ALA A 204 -2.80 2.48 13.48
N PRO A 205 -3.06 3.70 12.99
CA PRO A 205 -2.00 4.69 12.72
C PRO A 205 -1.22 5.13 13.98
N VAL A 206 -1.78 4.92 15.17
CA VAL A 206 -1.20 5.32 16.46
C VAL A 206 -0.65 4.12 17.24
N THR A 207 -1.28 2.94 17.13
CA THR A 207 -0.95 1.77 17.95
C THR A 207 -0.40 0.60 17.14
N GLY A 208 -0.69 0.54 15.84
CA GLY A 208 -0.31 -0.55 14.96
C GLY A 208 1.20 -0.67 14.81
N VAL A 209 1.73 -1.85 15.15
CA VAL A 209 3.12 -2.25 14.91
C VAL A 209 3.12 -3.65 14.33
N CYS A 210 4.09 -3.96 13.47
CA CYS A 210 4.22 -5.32 12.97
C CYS A 210 4.89 -6.26 13.98
N SER A 211 4.66 -7.55 13.75
CA SER A 211 5.42 -8.64 14.35
C SER A 211 6.15 -9.44 13.27
N PRO A 212 7.22 -10.17 13.62
CA PRO A 212 7.74 -11.23 12.76
C PRO A 212 6.63 -12.23 12.40
N ALA A 213 6.65 -12.71 11.16
CA ALA A 213 5.73 -13.75 10.66
C ALA A 213 6.43 -15.10 10.51
#